data_AF-A0A1B6H2J8-F1
#
_entry.id   AF-A0A1B6H2J8-F1
#
_cell.length_a   1.000
_cell.length_b   1.000
_cell.length_c   1.000
_cell.angle_alpha   90.00
_cell.angle_beta   90.00
_cell.angle_gamma   90.00
#
_symmetry.space_group_name_H-M   'P 1'
#
loop_
_entity.id
_entity.type
_entity.pdbx_description
1 polymer ?
#
loop_
_entity_poly.entity_id
_entity_poly.type
_entity_poly.pdbx_seq_one_letter_code
_entity_poly.pdbx_strand_id
1 'polypeptide(L)'
;TWGEVFDNKEVRELINKAYSILDDEAMESFNGSVGDFFFPRYQKLDSSKGVDPWLLEAVELLVDLEESVSDGADDLYDMGTGGYIEYEMAEGDQSLKWRIGGYSTLFDIIS
;
A
#
# COMPACT_ATOMS: atom_id res chain seq x y z
N THR A 1 16.55 -20.42 14.98
CA THR A 1 15.20 -19.82 14.93
C THR A 1 14.34 -20.75 14.11
N TRP A 2 13.23 -21.25 14.66
CA TRP A 2 12.23 -21.99 13.90
C TRP A 2 11.28 -20.93 13.35
N GLY A 3 11.40 -20.60 12.06
CA GLY A 3 10.44 -19.73 11.39
C GLY A 3 9.30 -20.58 10.86
N GLU A 4 8.06 -20.13 11.03
CA GLU A 4 6.94 -20.73 10.32
C GLU A 4 7.10 -20.47 8.82
N VAL A 5 6.83 -21.50 8.02
CA VAL A 5 6.88 -21.42 6.56
C VAL A 5 5.45 -21.44 6.08
N PHE A 6 4.97 -20.28 5.63
CA PHE A 6 3.63 -20.14 5.05
C PHE A 6 3.63 -20.58 3.58
N ASP A 7 2.46 -21.01 3.11
CA ASP A 7 2.26 -21.30 1.69
C ASP A 7 2.27 -20.01 0.86
N ASN A 8 3.16 -19.93 -0.13
CA ASN A 8 3.34 -18.72 -0.94
C ASN A 8 2.08 -18.27 -1.67
N LYS A 9 1.18 -19.20 -2.03
CA LYS A 9 -0.07 -18.86 -2.72
C LYS A 9 -1.04 -18.22 -1.73
N GLU A 10 -1.16 -18.78 -0.53
CA GLU A 10 -1.97 -18.21 0.55
C GLU A 10 -1.49 -16.80 0.92
N VAL A 11 -0.19 -16.62 1.14
CA VAL A 11 0.43 -15.32 1.43
C VAL A 11 0.09 -14.31 0.33
N ARG A 12 0.30 -14.68 -0.94
CA ARG A 12 0.02 -13.80 -2.08
C ARG A 12 -1.46 -13.43 -2.21
N GLU A 13 -2.35 -14.38 -1.98
CA GLU A 13 -3.79 -14.12 -2.00
C GLU A 13 -4.24 -13.21 -0.87
N LEU A 14 -3.60 -13.28 0.31
CA LEU A 14 -3.89 -12.38 1.41
C LEU A 14 -3.39 -10.96 1.13
N ILE A 15 -2.15 -10.84 0.66
CA ILE A 15 -1.56 -9.55 0.24
C ILE A 15 -2.44 -8.88 -0.80
N ASN A 16 -2.82 -9.60 -1.88
CA ASN A 16 -3.68 -9.03 -2.92
C ASN A 16 -5.03 -8.55 -2.37
N LYS A 17 -5.62 -9.25 -1.39
CA LYS A 17 -6.86 -8.79 -0.75
C LYS A 17 -6.64 -7.54 0.10
N ALA A 18 -5.52 -7.48 0.82
CA ALA A 18 -5.16 -6.31 1.61
C ALA A 18 -5.06 -5.07 0.71
N TYR A 19 -4.30 -5.13 -0.38
CA TYR A 19 -4.20 -4.04 -1.35
C TYR A 19 -5.52 -3.72 -2.05
N SER A 20 -6.37 -4.72 -2.32
CA SER A 20 -7.70 -4.44 -2.89
C SER A 20 -8.62 -3.62 -1.96
N ILE A 21 -8.33 -3.55 -0.65
CA ILE A 21 -9.02 -2.64 0.26
C ILE A 21 -8.59 -1.20 -0.04
N LEU A 22 -7.30 -0.96 -0.24
CA LEU A 22 -6.77 0.38 -0.56
C LEU A 22 -7.22 0.84 -1.95
N ASP A 23 -7.43 -0.08 -2.88
CA ASP A 23 -7.98 0.21 -4.22
C ASP A 23 -9.51 0.42 -4.24
N ASP A 24 -10.21 0.34 -3.09
CA ASP A 24 -11.67 0.47 -3.02
C ASP A 24 -12.10 1.92 -3.30
N GLU A 25 -12.94 2.12 -4.33
CA GLU A 25 -13.52 3.42 -4.71
C GLU A 25 -14.21 4.13 -3.53
N ALA A 26 -14.70 3.39 -2.53
CA ALA A 26 -15.28 3.97 -1.32
C ALA A 26 -14.31 4.86 -0.53
N MET A 27 -12.99 4.68 -0.72
CA MET A 27 -11.96 5.45 -0.04
C MET A 27 -11.95 6.92 -0.47
N GLU A 28 -12.28 7.23 -1.73
CA GLU A 28 -12.38 8.63 -2.25
C GLU A 28 -13.38 9.46 -1.46
N SER A 29 -14.47 8.83 -1.05
CA SER A 29 -15.57 9.48 -0.32
C SER A 29 -15.44 9.36 1.21
N PHE A 30 -14.42 8.64 1.69
CA PHE A 30 -14.25 8.40 3.11
C PHE A 30 -13.63 9.62 3.80
N ASN A 31 -14.20 10.01 4.93
CA ASN A 31 -13.69 11.11 5.73
C ASN A 31 -12.90 10.56 6.92
N GLY A 32 -11.58 10.51 6.79
CA GLY A 32 -10.66 10.04 7.82
C GLY A 32 -9.26 9.77 7.28
N SER A 33 -8.47 9.06 8.07
CA SER A 33 -7.16 8.58 7.62
C SER A 33 -7.28 7.28 6.81
N VAL A 34 -6.22 6.94 6.08
CA VAL A 34 -6.08 5.64 5.40
C VAL A 34 -6.16 4.52 6.44
N GLY A 35 -5.56 4.69 7.62
CA GLY A 35 -5.65 3.73 8.73
C GLY A 35 -7.09 3.51 9.22
N ASP A 36 -7.86 4.59 9.38
CA ASP A 36 -9.29 4.52 9.76
C ASP A 36 -10.12 3.77 8.70
N PHE A 37 -9.70 3.81 7.44
CA PHE A 37 -10.35 3.07 6.36
C PHE A 37 -9.91 1.60 6.32
N PHE A 38 -8.60 1.35 6.35
CA PHE A 38 -7.97 0.07 6.08
C PHE A 38 -8.13 -0.92 7.23
N PHE A 39 -7.65 -0.61 8.45
CA PHE A 39 -7.56 -1.59 9.54
C PHE A 39 -8.91 -2.24 9.90
N PRO A 40 -10.03 -1.50 10.02
CA PRO A 40 -11.33 -2.12 10.33
C PRO A 40 -11.86 -3.02 9.21
N ARG A 41 -11.43 -2.79 7.96
CA ARG A 41 -11.80 -3.64 6.80
C ARG A 41 -10.89 -4.87 6.74
N TYR A 42 -9.60 -4.69 7.00
CA TYR A 42 -8.62 -5.77 7.03
C TYR A 42 -8.93 -6.77 8.14
N GLN A 43 -9.23 -6.31 9.36
CA GLN A 43 -9.63 -7.16 10.49
C GLN A 43 -10.91 -7.98 10.22
N LYS A 44 -11.78 -7.56 9.29
CA LYS A 44 -12.95 -8.37 8.89
C LYS A 44 -12.57 -9.54 7.98
N LEU A 45 -11.43 -9.50 7.30
CA LEU A 45 -10.93 -10.61 6.50
C LEU A 45 -10.54 -11.80 7.38
N ASP A 46 -9.98 -11.53 8.57
CA ASP A 46 -9.64 -12.52 9.61
C ASP A 46 -10.83 -13.45 9.94
N SER A 47 -12.00 -12.85 10.15
CA SER A 47 -13.21 -13.57 10.54
C SER A 47 -13.78 -14.51 9.46
N SER A 48 -13.33 -14.39 8.20
CA SER A 48 -14.00 -15.02 7.06
C SER A 48 -13.40 -16.35 6.61
N LYS A 49 -12.14 -16.68 6.97
CA LYS A 49 -11.44 -17.84 6.38
C LYS A 49 -10.55 -18.67 7.31
N GLY A 50 -10.39 -18.32 8.58
CA GLY A 50 -9.52 -19.08 9.49
C GLY A 50 -8.05 -19.03 9.07
N VAL A 51 -7.63 -17.87 8.57
CA VAL A 51 -6.23 -17.57 8.23
C VAL A 51 -5.41 -17.54 9.52
N ASP A 52 -4.14 -17.94 9.45
CA ASP A 52 -3.26 -17.88 10.61
C ASP A 52 -3.13 -16.43 11.15
N PRO A 53 -3.35 -16.19 12.46
CA PRO A 53 -3.27 -14.85 13.05
C PRO A 53 -1.92 -14.15 12.85
N TRP A 54 -0.81 -14.90 12.86
CA TRP A 54 0.53 -14.33 12.65
C TRP A 54 0.72 -13.88 11.20
N LEU A 55 0.14 -14.62 10.25
CA LEU A 55 0.17 -14.23 8.84
C LEU A 55 -0.69 -12.98 8.59
N LEU A 56 -1.83 -12.85 9.27
CA LEU A 56 -2.65 -11.65 9.22
C LEU A 56 -1.92 -10.43 9.79
N GLU A 57 -1.37 -10.54 10.99
CA GLU A 57 -0.59 -9.46 11.61
C GLU A 57 0.61 -9.07 10.74
N ALA A 58 1.32 -10.05 10.17
CA ALA A 58 2.46 -9.78 9.29
C ALA A 58 2.08 -9.03 8.02
N VAL A 59 0.93 -9.34 7.41
CA VAL A 59 0.46 -8.61 6.23
C VAL A 59 -0.12 -7.24 6.59
N GLU A 60 -0.77 -7.09 7.74
CA GLU A 60 -1.20 -5.78 8.26
C GLU A 60 0.00 -4.83 8.42
N LEU A 61 1.05 -5.29 9.09
CA LEU A 61 2.30 -4.54 9.29
C LEU A 61 3.04 -4.27 7.97
N LEU A 62 2.99 -5.20 7.01
CA LEU A 62 3.61 -4.99 5.70
C LEU A 62 2.95 -3.84 4.95
N VAL A 63 1.61 -3.81 4.90
CA VAL A 63 0.87 -2.76 4.20
C VAL A 63 1.08 -1.40 4.87
N ASP A 64 0.99 -1.35 6.20
CA ASP A 64 1.24 -0.12 6.95
C ASP A 64 2.63 0.44 6.67
N LEU A 65 3.66 -0.42 6.75
CA LEU A 65 5.03 0.00 6.46
C LEU A 65 5.24 0.44 5.01
N GLU A 66 4.76 -0.32 4.02
CA GLU A 66 5.04 -0.03 2.61
C GLU A 66 4.39 1.29 2.17
N GLU A 67 3.12 1.49 2.53
CA GLU A 67 2.38 2.69 2.16
C GLU A 67 2.91 3.93 2.89
N SER A 68 3.16 3.83 4.20
CA SER A 68 3.73 4.95 4.96
C SER A 68 5.13 5.33 4.47
N VAL A 69 5.97 4.36 4.07
CA VAL A 69 7.28 4.65 3.46
C VAL A 69 7.13 5.33 2.10
N SER A 70 6.14 4.93 1.30
CA SER A 70 5.87 5.54 -0.01
C SER A 70 5.42 7.00 0.11
N ASP A 71 4.57 7.30 1.10
CA ASP A 71 4.02 8.64 1.35
C ASP A 71 4.88 9.50 2.28
N GLY A 72 5.92 8.92 2.90
CA GLY A 72 6.77 9.60 3.88
C GLY A 72 6.06 9.91 5.21
N ALA A 73 5.10 9.06 5.59
CA ALA A 73 4.36 9.10 6.84
C ALA A 73 4.97 8.14 7.89
N ASP A 74 4.62 8.32 9.17
CA ASP A 74 5.04 7.39 10.23
C ASP A 74 4.16 6.12 10.25
N ASP A 75 2.85 6.26 10.00
CA ASP A 75 1.88 5.16 9.87
C ASP A 75 0.68 5.55 8.96
N LEU A 76 -0.25 4.63 8.70
CA LEU A 76 -1.43 4.89 7.88
C LEU A 76 -2.42 5.89 8.50
N TYR A 77 -2.36 6.18 9.80
CA TYR A 77 -3.24 7.17 10.44
C TYR A 77 -2.81 8.61 10.14
N ASP A 78 -1.54 8.82 9.81
CA ASP A 78 -1.02 10.12 9.38
C ASP A 78 -1.33 10.46 7.92
N MET A 79 -1.88 9.50 7.16
CA MET A 79 -2.22 9.64 5.75
C MET A 79 -3.71 9.95 5.58
N GLY A 80 -4.06 11.05 4.92
CA GLY A 80 -5.45 11.40 4.62
C GLY A 80 -5.98 10.65 3.39
N THR A 81 -7.17 10.05 3.47
CA THR A 81 -7.77 9.28 2.35
C THR A 81 -7.97 10.11 1.08
N GLY A 82 -8.25 11.41 1.21
CA GLY A 82 -8.41 12.30 0.06
C GLY A 82 -7.10 12.61 -0.68
N GLY A 83 -5.96 12.62 0.01
CA GLY A 83 -4.65 12.88 -0.61
C GLY A 83 -3.99 11.61 -1.15
N TYR A 84 -4.27 10.46 -0.55
CA TYR A 84 -3.71 9.16 -0.94
C TYR A 84 -4.05 8.75 -2.39
N ILE A 85 -5.25 9.09 -2.86
CA ILE A 85 -5.72 8.73 -4.21
C ILE A 85 -5.23 9.74 -5.26
N GLU A 86 -4.82 10.93 -4.81
CA GLU A 86 -4.41 12.05 -5.66
C GLU A 86 -2.89 12.07 -5.85
N TYR A 87 -2.33 11.03 -6.48
CA TYR A 87 -1.00 11.18 -7.08
C TYR A 87 -1.11 12.11 -8.29
N GLU A 88 -0.95 13.41 -8.08
CA GLU A 88 -0.80 14.36 -9.15
C GLU A 88 0.59 14.20 -9.76
N MET A 89 0.65 13.71 -11.00
CA MET A 89 1.88 13.70 -11.80
C MET A 89 2.37 15.14 -11.98
N ALA A 90 3.27 15.58 -11.11
CA ALA A 90 3.87 16.90 -11.19
C ALA A 90 4.93 16.95 -12.30
N GLU A 91 5.03 18.08 -13.01
CA GLU A 91 6.16 18.34 -13.91
C GLU A 91 7.47 18.25 -13.11
N GLY A 92 8.34 17.29 -13.47
CA GLY A 92 9.61 17.03 -12.79
C GLY A 92 9.72 15.64 -12.15
N ASP A 93 8.64 14.83 -12.14
CA ASP A 93 8.73 13.44 -11.72
C ASP A 93 9.61 12.62 -12.68
N GLN A 94 10.81 12.27 -12.20
CA GLN A 94 11.79 11.45 -12.93
C GLN A 94 11.27 10.02 -13.20
N SER A 95 10.26 9.57 -12.47
CA SER A 95 9.60 8.29 -12.72
C SER A 95 8.82 8.27 -14.05
N LEU A 96 8.58 9.41 -14.70
CA LEU A 96 7.91 9.44 -16.01
C LEU A 96 8.88 9.32 -17.18
N LYS A 97 10.12 9.78 -17.04
CA LYS A 97 11.11 9.73 -18.12
C LYS A 97 11.50 8.30 -18.48
N TRP A 98 11.73 7.42 -17.51
CA TRP A 98 12.13 6.03 -17.82
C TRP A 98 11.08 5.24 -18.62
N ARG A 99 9.79 5.56 -18.48
CA ARG A 99 8.68 4.88 -19.17
C ARG A 99 8.40 5.40 -20.58
N ILE A 100 8.68 6.68 -20.85
CA ILE A 100 8.23 7.38 -22.08
C ILE A 100 9.42 7.83 -22.96
N GLY A 101 10.61 8.06 -22.39
CA GLY A 101 11.78 8.52 -23.11
C GLY A 101 13.06 8.37 -22.28
N GLY A 102 13.85 7.34 -22.57
CA GLY A 102 15.07 7.03 -21.83
C GLY A 102 16.08 8.18 -21.77
N TYR A 103 17.02 8.08 -20.83
CA TYR A 103 18.03 9.11 -20.58
C TYR A 103 19.15 9.05 -21.63
N SER A 104 19.34 10.13 -22.40
CA SER A 104 20.40 10.24 -23.40
C SER A 104 21.51 11.22 -23.00
N THR A 105 21.23 12.13 -22.06
CA THR A 105 22.18 13.12 -21.55
C THR A 105 22.11 13.23 -20.02
N LEU A 106 23.18 13.78 -19.41
CA LEU A 106 23.20 14.06 -17.97
C LEU A 106 22.08 15.04 -17.56
N PHE A 107 21.70 15.96 -18.45
CA PHE A 107 20.60 16.88 -18.20
C PHE A 107 19.26 16.16 -18.08
N ASP A 108 19.07 15.04 -18.79
CA ASP A 108 17.81 14.28 -18.73
C ASP A 108 17.56 13.67 -17.35
N ILE A 109 18.61 13.47 -16.54
CA ILE A 109 18.56 12.89 -15.19
C ILE A 109 18.23 13.95 -14.12
N ILE A 110 18.59 15.22 -14.37
CA ILE A 110 18.51 16.31 -13.38
C ILE A 110 17.45 17.37 -13.70
N SER A 111 16.67 17.18 -14.77
CA SER A 111 15.58 18.07 -15.19
C SER A 111 14.24 17.44 -14.94
#